data_AF-A0AB74QG58-F1
#
_entry.id   AF-A0AB74QG58-F1
#
_cell.length_a   1.000
_cell.length_b   1.000
_cell.length_c   1.000
_cell.angle_alpha   90.00
_cell.angle_beta   90.00
_cell.angle_gamma   90.00
#
_symmetry.space_group_name_H-M   'P 1'
#
loop_
_entity.id
_entity.type
_entity.pdbx_description
1 polymer ?
#
loop_
_entity_poly.entity_id
_entity_poly.type
_entity_poly.pdbx_seq_one_letter_code
_entity_poly.pdbx_strand_id
1 'polypeptide(L)' 'MKDYSIKNTTKKERKEIAAGALGLCMIDSKEPSKEMKEIVNKYVEGEKEISEIQKEVLEMYKKRYKRGN' A
#
# COMPACT_ATOMS: atom_id res chain seq x y z
N MET A 1 6.46 16.52 9.13
CA MET A 1 5.87 15.45 8.29
C MET A 1 5.04 14.57 9.23
N LYS A 2 3.84 14.11 8.84
CA LYS A 2 3.06 13.20 9.70
C LYS A 2 3.83 11.88 9.87
N ASP A 3 3.90 11.37 11.09
CA ASP A 3 4.50 10.06 11.36
C ASP A 3 3.45 8.98 11.08
N TYR A 4 3.81 8.04 10.20
CA TYR A 4 2.93 6.95 9.78
C TYR A 4 3.43 5.59 10.27
N SER A 5 4.43 5.54 11.16
CA SER A 5 4.96 4.28 11.68
C SER A 5 3.88 3.48 12.41
N ILE A 6 3.96 2.15 12.34
CA ILE A 6 3.06 1.25 13.07
C ILE A 6 3.09 1.55 14.57
N LYS A 7 4.25 1.89 15.13
CA LYS A 7 4.39 2.18 16.57
C LYS A 7 3.61 3.42 17.01
N ASN A 8 3.35 4.35 16.07
CA ASN A 8 2.75 5.66 16.33
C ASN A 8 1.34 5.77 15.72
N THR A 9 0.77 4.65 15.25
CA THR A 9 -0.55 4.62 14.65
C THR A 9 -1.36 3.45 15.19
N THR A 10 -2.66 3.65 15.34
CA THR A 10 -3.64 2.59 15.59
C THR A 10 -4.02 1.88 14.31
N LYS A 11 -4.55 0.65 14.42
CA LYS A 11 -5.11 -0.08 13.27
C LYS A 11 -6.19 0.72 12.53
N LYS A 12 -7.01 1.51 13.26
CA LYS A 12 -8.03 2.36 12.65
C LYS A 12 -7.41 3.47 11.80
N GLU A 13 -6.41 4.18 12.33
CA GLU A 13 -5.70 5.22 11.57
C GLU A 13 -5.02 4.63 10.34
N ARG A 14 -4.39 3.46 10.46
CA ARG A 14 -3.78 2.79 9.31
C ARG A 14 -4.80 2.39 8.24
N LYS A 15 -6.01 2.00 8.61
CA LYS A 15 -7.12 1.77 7.65
C LYS A 15 -7.49 3.05 6.90
N GLU A 16 -7.59 4.18 7.60
CA GLU A 16 -7.93 5.47 7.00
C GLU A 16 -6.82 5.96 6.06
N ILE A 17 -5.55 5.82 6.47
CA ILE A 17 -4.37 6.12 5.65
C ILE A 17 -4.37 5.25 4.38
N ALA A 18 -4.55 3.93 4.52
CA ALA A 18 -4.58 2.99 3.41
C ALA A 18 -5.74 3.28 2.44
N ALA A 19 -6.95 3.54 2.96
CA ALA A 19 -8.11 3.88 2.15
C ALA A 19 -7.90 5.19 1.38
N GLY A 20 -7.33 6.22 2.02
CA GLY A 20 -6.99 7.48 1.38
C GLY A 20 -5.97 7.29 0.24
N ALA A 21 -4.91 6.53 0.48
CA ALA A 21 -3.90 6.23 -0.54
C ALA A 21 -4.47 5.45 -1.73
N LEU A 22 -5.27 4.42 -1.47
CA LEU A 22 -5.92 3.63 -2.54
C LEU A 22 -6.93 4.47 -3.32
N GLY A 23 -7.68 5.35 -2.65
CA GLY A 23 -8.61 6.28 -3.29
C GLY A 23 -7.90 7.27 -4.22
N LEU A 24 -6.76 7.81 -3.81
CA LEU A 24 -5.93 8.67 -4.68
C LEU A 24 -5.47 7.94 -5.94
N CYS A 25 -5.08 6.67 -5.83
CA CYS A 25 -4.70 5.86 -6.99
C CYS A 25 -5.85 5.59 -7.97
N MET A 26 -7.10 5.78 -7.57
CA MET A 26 -8.28 5.49 -8.39
C MET A 26 -8.85 6.72 -9.12
N ILE A 27 -8.32 7.92 -8.86
CA ILE A 27 -8.86 9.17 -9.44
C ILE A 27 -8.75 9.18 -10.98
N ASP A 28 -7.62 8.71 -11.51
CA ASP A 28 -7.31 8.74 -12.95
C ASP A 28 -6.94 7.34 -13.50
N SER A 29 -7.07 6.30 -12.68
CA SER A 29 -6.62 4.95 -13.01
C SER A 29 -7.64 3.89 -12.62
N LYS A 30 -7.42 2.68 -13.12
CA LYS A 30 -8.23 1.51 -12.78
C LYS A 30 -8.06 1.14 -11.32
N GLU A 31 -9.05 0.42 -10.80
CA GLU A 31 -9.02 -0.11 -9.45
C GLU A 31 -7.71 -0.89 -9.16
N PRO A 32 -7.06 -0.66 -8.00
CA PRO A 32 -5.89 -1.41 -7.58
C PRO A 32 -6.16 -2.92 -7.59
N SER A 33 -5.24 -3.69 -8.17
CA SER A 33 -5.32 -5.15 -8.21
C SER A 33 -5.41 -5.78 -6.81
N LYS A 34 -5.98 -6.99 -6.71
CA LYS A 34 -6.06 -7.74 -5.45
C LYS A 34 -4.71 -7.87 -4.73
N GLU A 35 -3.65 -8.19 -5.47
CA GLU A 35 -2.28 -8.29 -4.96
C GLU A 35 -1.80 -6.99 -4.30
N MET A 36 -2.06 -5.83 -4.92
CA MET A 36 -1.73 -4.52 -4.34
C MET A 36 -2.49 -4.30 -3.03
N LYS A 37 -3.79 -4.63 -2.99
CA LYS A 37 -4.61 -4.48 -1.78
C LYS A 37 -4.10 -5.39 -0.65
N GLU A 38 -3.69 -6.61 -0.95
CA GLU A 38 -3.11 -7.55 0.02
C GLU A 38 -1.78 -7.03 0.58
N ILE A 39 -0.91 -6.45 -0.26
CA ILE A 39 0.35 -5.81 0.17
C ILE A 39 0.03 -4.65 1.14
N VAL A 40 -0.88 -3.74 0.75
CA VAL A 40 -1.27 -2.60 1.58
C VAL A 40 -1.92 -3.04 2.91
N ASN A 41 -2.66 -4.16 2.91
CA ASN A 41 -3.30 -4.67 4.13
C ASN A 41 -2.28 -5.08 5.22
N LYS A 42 -1.06 -5.48 4.85
CA LYS A 42 -0.01 -5.78 5.84
C LYS A 42 0.37 -4.56 6.70
N TYR A 43 0.29 -3.35 6.14
CA TYR A 43 0.43 -2.14 6.94
C TYR A 43 -0.76 -1.95 7.88
N VAL A 44 -1.99 -2.12 7.39
CA VAL A 44 -3.21 -2.04 8.22
C VAL A 44 -3.12 -2.98 9.42
N GLU A 45 -2.70 -4.22 9.21
CA GLU A 45 -2.55 -5.22 10.26
C GLU A 45 -1.37 -4.94 11.21
N GLY A 46 -0.47 -4.04 10.85
CA GLY A 46 0.72 -3.72 11.65
C GLY A 46 1.84 -4.76 11.50
N GLU A 47 1.80 -5.53 10.42
CA GLU A 47 2.81 -6.54 10.09
C GLU A 47 4.06 -5.92 9.45
N LYS A 48 3.88 -4.81 8.70
CA LYS A 48 4.95 -4.15 7.93
C LYS A 48 4.83 -2.64 7.91
N GLU A 49 5.96 -1.95 8.00
CA GLU A 49 6.02 -0.50 7.91
C GLU A 49 5.69 -0.01 6.49
N ILE A 50 5.21 1.24 6.37
CA ILE A 50 4.88 1.83 5.05
C ILE A 50 6.06 1.74 4.07
N SER A 51 7.29 1.95 4.57
CA SER A 51 8.48 1.87 3.73
C SER A 51 8.71 0.47 3.13
N GLU A 52 8.28 -0.58 3.82
CA GLU A 52 8.33 -1.96 3.32
C GLU A 52 7.22 -2.22 2.31
N ILE A 53 6.01 -1.70 2.56
CA ILE A 53 4.89 -1.75 1.63
C ILE A 53 5.25 -1.09 0.30
N GLN A 54 5.87 0.09 0.33
CA GLN A 54 6.31 0.80 -0.87
C GLN A 54 7.31 -0.03 -1.71
N LYS A 55 8.25 -0.71 -1.05
CA LYS A 55 9.21 -1.61 -1.72
C LYS A 55 8.48 -2.80 -2.36
N GLU A 56 7.56 -3.44 -1.65
CA GLU A 56 6.79 -4.58 -2.18
C GLU A 56 5.93 -4.18 -3.39
N VAL A 57 5.25 -3.03 -3.32
CA VAL A 57 4.48 -2.48 -4.43
C VAL A 57 5.38 -2.23 -5.65
N LEU A 58 6.54 -1.61 -5.45
CA LEU A 58 7.48 -1.36 -6.53
C LEU A 58 7.97 -2.66 -7.19
N GLU A 59 8.30 -3.67 -6.38
CA GLU A 59 8.72 -4.98 -6.90
C GLU A 59 7.59 -5.73 -7.61
N MET A 60 6.34 -5.62 -7.13
CA MET A 60 5.15 -6.12 -7.84
C MET A 60 5.07 -5.51 -9.24
N TYR A 61 5.18 -4.19 -9.37
CA TYR A 61 5.14 -3.53 -10.68
C TYR A 61 6.33 -3.93 -11.55
N LYS A 62 7.56 -3.95 -11.03
CA LYS A 62 8.73 -4.41 -11.79
C LYS A 62 8.54 -5.82 -12.35
N LYS A 63 7.98 -6.74 -11.56
CA LYS A 63 7.67 -8.11 -12.00
C LYS A 63 6.61 -8.13 -13.10
N ARG A 64 5.58 -7.29 -13.01
CA ARG A 64 4.53 -7.18 -14.04
C ARG A 64 5.08 -6.62 -15.35
N TYR A 65 5.85 -5.54 -15.29
CA TYR A 65 6.48 -4.95 -16.49
C TYR A 65 7.49 -5.89 -17.14
N LYS A 66 8.28 -6.64 -16.35
CA LYS A 66 9.20 -7.66 -16.88
C LYS A 66 8.49 -8.86 -17.53
N ARG A 67 7.26 -9.17 -17.14
CA ARG A 67 6.44 -10.25 -17.73
C ARG A 67 5.70 -9.84 -19.00
N GLY A 68 5.59 -8.53 -19.26
CA GLY A 68 4.89 -7.97 -20.42
C GLY A 68 5.79 -7.66 -21.63
N ASN A 69 7.08 -8.02 -21.56
CA ASN A 69 8.05 -7.95 -22.66
C ASN A 69 8.40 -9.35 -23.15
#